data_AF-A0A2Y9BY46-F1
#
_entry.id   AF-A0A2Y9BY46-F1
#
_cell.length_a   1.000
_cell.length_b   1.000
_cell.length_c   1.000
_cell.angle_alpha   90.00
_cell.angle_beta   90.00
_cell.angle_gamma   90.00
#
_symmetry.space_group_name_H-M   'P 1'
#
loop_
_entity.id
_entity.type
_entity.pdbx_description
1 polymer ?
#
loop_
_entity_poly.entity_id
_entity_poly.type
_entity_poly.pdbx_seq_one_letter_code
_entity_poly.pdbx_strand_id
1 'polypeptide(L)'
;MSSFRFGEFILAPDERKLTRDGIELPLGARAFDMLCFMVANRHRVATKAEILDDVWPDIAVEESNLTVQVSALRKVLGPKALATIPGRGYQFVLTVEEYTPVPVPAPDTGKRETAVPRVLVLPFTNTSSDPDQEYFSDGITEDIITDLSKVAALSVVARNTAFTFKGRAVDVAQTARDMNLTHVVEGSVRKSGNRIRINAQLVEGAAGHPVWAERFDRDLTDIFDLQDQITEAIVAALKVRLVPSERRAIQSRPTDNPEAYELYLQARYHHTRLDRQNFAIASRLAQQALEIDPEYDLAWALLAISQTGLFGLSASAEHGLQAAERALALNPDLSEALAAKAFVLAGLGRFDEAFELHERSLQLDPNSYDVRFLYGRTCFQTGRHEEAILHWERATELSEADLAASSHVAMCYKATGQLEKVLDTARRTLVRAERVLAENSSDSYALITGVSALAKLGDAERTKQWSLRVKAVDPDDPSIDYNIACAMALLGETETALDTLEDCLPRVDAVTFSVWIKQDNDLDALRDLPRFQRLVGDLNARAAAATA
;
A
#
# COMPACT_ATOMS: atom_id res chain seq x y z
N MET A 1 5.22 8.55 -41.93
CA MET A 1 5.30 8.09 -43.33
C MET A 1 3.89 7.93 -43.88
N SER A 2 3.68 7.96 -45.20
CA SER A 2 2.33 7.85 -45.79
C SER A 2 1.73 6.46 -45.56
N SER A 3 0.49 6.38 -45.07
CA SER A 3 -0.28 5.13 -45.10
C SER A 3 -0.63 4.78 -46.55
N PHE A 4 -0.84 3.50 -46.84
CA PHE A 4 -1.13 3.02 -48.18
C PHE A 4 -2.49 2.34 -48.21
N ARG A 5 -3.32 2.69 -49.19
CA ARG A 5 -4.59 2.00 -49.45
C ARG A 5 -4.47 1.15 -50.70
N PHE A 6 -4.96 -0.08 -50.64
CA PHE A 6 -5.13 -0.94 -51.81
C PHE A 6 -6.44 -1.71 -51.70
N GLY A 7 -7.45 -1.25 -52.45
CA GLY A 7 -8.83 -1.75 -52.33
C GLY A 7 -9.45 -1.42 -50.97
N GLU A 8 -9.90 -2.46 -50.27
CA GLU A 8 -10.49 -2.39 -48.92
C GLU A 8 -9.44 -2.36 -47.80
N PHE A 9 -8.16 -2.56 -48.16
CA PHE A 9 -7.08 -2.65 -47.19
C PHE A 9 -6.39 -1.30 -46.98
N ILE A 10 -6.09 -0.99 -45.72
CA ILE A 10 -5.24 0.14 -45.34
C ILE A 10 -4.04 -0.43 -44.57
N LEU A 11 -2.85 -0.22 -45.13
CA LEU A 11 -1.57 -0.50 -44.50
C LEU A 11 -1.05 0.78 -43.86
N ALA A 12 -0.84 0.74 -42.55
CA ALA A 12 -0.21 1.80 -41.77
C ALA A 12 1.15 1.28 -41.25
N PRO A 13 2.27 1.53 -41.96
CA PRO A 13 3.59 1.00 -41.59
C PRO A 13 4.03 1.47 -40.19
N ASP A 14 3.79 2.74 -39.85
CA ASP A 14 4.19 3.35 -38.58
C ASP A 14 3.45 2.75 -37.37
N GLU A 15 2.18 2.35 -37.57
CA GLU A 15 1.36 1.70 -36.52
C GLU A 15 1.51 0.17 -36.51
N ARG A 16 2.25 -0.40 -37.47
CA ARG A 16 2.32 -1.83 -37.75
C ARG A 16 0.94 -2.51 -37.91
N LYS A 17 -0.01 -1.79 -38.52
CA LYS A 17 -1.39 -2.27 -38.71
C LYS A 17 -1.74 -2.48 -40.18
N LEU A 18 -2.45 -3.56 -40.42
CA LEU A 18 -3.19 -3.81 -41.66
C LEU A 18 -4.66 -3.90 -41.29
N THR A 19 -5.49 -3.00 -41.83
CA THR A 19 -6.94 -3.03 -41.61
C THR A 19 -7.68 -3.35 -42.90
N ARG A 20 -8.85 -3.98 -42.80
CA ARG A 20 -9.84 -4.09 -43.88
C ARG A 20 -11.17 -3.57 -43.35
N ASP A 21 -11.71 -2.55 -44.01
CA ASP A 21 -12.95 -1.88 -43.59
C ASP A 21 -12.92 -1.39 -42.13
N GLY A 22 -11.75 -0.95 -41.65
CA GLY A 22 -11.54 -0.48 -40.28
C GLY A 22 -11.31 -1.57 -39.23
N ILE A 23 -11.37 -2.85 -39.60
CA ILE A 23 -11.06 -3.98 -38.71
C ILE A 23 -9.60 -4.40 -38.90
N GLU A 24 -8.84 -4.49 -37.82
CA GLU A 24 -7.45 -4.95 -37.84
C GLU A 24 -7.35 -6.44 -38.20
N LEU A 25 -6.47 -6.76 -39.14
CA LEU A 25 -6.25 -8.12 -39.62
C LEU A 25 -4.99 -8.71 -38.98
N PRO A 26 -5.07 -9.92 -38.40
CA PRO A 26 -3.91 -10.55 -37.79
C PRO A 26 -2.90 -10.98 -38.85
N LEU A 27 -1.70 -10.40 -38.81
CA LEU A 27 -0.59 -10.72 -39.70
C LEU A 27 0.69 -10.89 -38.88
N GLY A 28 1.40 -12.01 -39.06
CA GLY A 28 2.66 -12.25 -38.36
C GLY A 28 3.72 -11.21 -38.73
N ALA A 29 4.63 -10.90 -37.81
CA ALA A 29 5.61 -9.81 -37.97
C ALA A 29 6.38 -9.85 -39.30
N ARG A 30 6.91 -11.03 -39.69
CA ARG A 30 7.65 -11.20 -40.95
C ARG A 30 6.78 -11.07 -42.20
N ALA A 31 5.52 -11.50 -42.14
CA ALA A 31 4.58 -11.27 -43.24
C ALA A 31 4.25 -9.77 -43.37
N PHE A 32 4.14 -9.06 -42.24
CA PHE A 32 3.92 -7.61 -42.23
C PHE A 32 5.10 -6.84 -42.82
N ASP A 33 6.33 -7.18 -42.42
CA ASP A 33 7.54 -6.55 -42.94
C ASP A 33 7.68 -6.81 -44.45
N MET A 34 7.43 -8.05 -44.89
CA MET A 34 7.37 -8.39 -46.32
C MET A 34 6.30 -7.59 -47.07
N LEU A 35 5.13 -7.37 -46.48
CA LEU A 35 4.09 -6.55 -47.11
C LEU A 35 4.54 -5.10 -47.29
N CYS A 36 5.18 -4.51 -46.29
CA CYS A 36 5.72 -3.15 -46.37
C CYS A 36 6.77 -3.04 -47.49
N PHE A 37 7.70 -3.99 -47.56
CA PHE A 37 8.71 -4.05 -48.62
C PHE A 37 8.07 -4.16 -50.02
N MET A 38 7.10 -5.06 -50.17
CA MET A 38 6.42 -5.30 -51.45
C MET A 38 5.59 -4.07 -51.91
N VAL A 39 4.97 -3.34 -50.98
CA VAL A 39 4.21 -2.11 -51.29
C VAL A 39 5.14 -0.94 -51.63
N ALA A 40 6.27 -0.81 -50.93
CA ALA A 40 7.30 0.18 -51.28
C ALA A 40 7.88 -0.07 -52.68
N ASN A 41 8.10 -1.33 -53.04
CA ASN A 41 8.66 -1.75 -54.33
C ASN A 41 7.60 -2.12 -55.40
N ARG A 42 6.34 -1.73 -55.21
CA ARG A 42 5.17 -2.10 -56.04
C ARG A 42 5.32 -1.90 -57.56
N HIS A 43 6.16 -0.97 -57.98
CA HIS A 43 6.36 -0.61 -59.38
C HIS A 43 7.29 -1.56 -60.14
N ARG A 44 7.91 -2.53 -59.46
CA ARG A 44 8.87 -3.47 -60.07
C ARG A 44 8.66 -4.90 -59.56
N VAL A 45 9.30 -5.85 -60.24
CA VAL A 45 9.48 -7.20 -59.73
C VAL A 45 10.63 -7.16 -58.71
N ALA A 46 10.37 -7.59 -57.49
CA ALA A 46 11.38 -7.79 -56.45
C ALA A 46 11.92 -9.22 -56.54
N THR A 47 13.24 -9.35 -56.60
CA THR A 47 13.91 -10.66 -56.62
C THR A 47 13.80 -11.33 -55.25
N LYS A 48 13.94 -12.66 -55.22
CA LYS A 48 13.89 -13.41 -53.95
C LYS A 48 15.00 -12.95 -52.99
N ALA A 49 16.21 -12.71 -53.51
CA ALA A 49 17.35 -12.27 -52.71
C ALA A 49 17.06 -10.92 -52.04
N GLU A 50 16.55 -9.93 -52.79
CA GLU A 50 16.22 -8.60 -52.24
C GLU A 50 15.17 -8.66 -51.13
N ILE A 51 14.16 -9.53 -51.26
CA ILE A 51 13.12 -9.69 -50.22
C ILE A 51 13.73 -10.36 -48.98
N LEU A 52 14.60 -11.36 -49.16
CA LEU A 52 15.23 -12.05 -48.04
C LEU A 52 16.17 -11.13 -47.26
N ASP A 53 16.98 -10.34 -47.97
CA ASP A 53 17.96 -9.43 -47.36
C ASP A 53 17.28 -8.29 -46.57
N ASP A 54 16.13 -7.78 -47.05
CA ASP A 54 15.40 -6.70 -46.38
C ASP A 54 14.54 -7.21 -45.20
N VAL A 55 13.84 -8.33 -45.39
CA VAL A 55 12.91 -8.86 -44.38
C VAL A 55 13.63 -9.67 -43.31
N TRP A 56 14.82 -10.22 -43.59
CA TRP A 56 15.66 -10.96 -42.64
C TRP A 56 17.12 -10.48 -42.70
N PRO A 57 17.41 -9.23 -42.29
CA PRO A 57 18.78 -8.75 -42.24
C PRO A 57 19.59 -9.64 -41.27
N ASP A 58 20.77 -10.06 -41.71
CA ASP A 58 21.74 -10.84 -40.94
C ASP A 58 21.32 -12.28 -40.54
N ILE A 59 20.31 -12.86 -41.19
CA ILE A 59 19.87 -14.24 -40.93
C ILE A 59 19.80 -15.04 -42.23
N ALA A 60 20.60 -16.12 -42.31
CA ALA A 60 20.51 -17.08 -43.41
C ALA A 60 19.19 -17.87 -43.32
N VAL A 61 18.25 -17.58 -44.21
CA VAL A 61 16.95 -18.25 -44.29
C VAL A 61 16.78 -18.99 -45.61
N GLU A 62 16.21 -20.19 -45.55
CA GLU A 62 15.87 -20.94 -46.76
C GLU A 62 14.74 -20.26 -47.56
N GLU A 63 14.77 -20.40 -48.89
CA GLU A 63 13.70 -19.88 -49.78
C GLU A 63 12.30 -20.42 -49.45
N SER A 64 12.21 -21.54 -48.74
CA SER A 64 10.96 -22.11 -48.24
C SER A 64 10.19 -21.12 -47.34
N ASN A 65 10.89 -20.30 -46.55
CA ASN A 65 10.28 -19.27 -45.68
C ASN A 65 9.60 -18.15 -46.47
N LEU A 66 10.18 -17.75 -47.60
CA LEU A 66 9.58 -16.76 -48.50
C LEU A 66 8.22 -17.26 -49.02
N THR A 67 8.14 -18.54 -49.35
CA THR A 67 6.90 -19.18 -49.84
C THR A 67 5.81 -19.19 -48.76
N VAL A 68 6.18 -19.37 -47.48
CA VAL A 68 5.25 -19.31 -46.33
C VAL A 68 4.68 -17.89 -46.17
N GLN A 69 5.52 -16.85 -46.20
CA GLN A 69 5.05 -15.48 -46.04
C GLN A 69 4.20 -15.01 -47.23
N VAL A 70 4.56 -15.40 -48.45
CA VAL A 70 3.72 -15.16 -49.65
C VAL A 70 2.35 -15.82 -49.51
N SER A 71 2.30 -17.03 -48.96
CA SER A 71 1.05 -17.76 -48.73
C SER A 71 0.18 -17.09 -47.66
N ALA A 72 0.81 -16.61 -46.57
CA ALA A 72 0.12 -15.84 -45.53
C ALA A 72 -0.46 -14.53 -46.09
N LEU A 73 0.31 -13.79 -46.89
CA LEU A 73 -0.15 -12.56 -47.52
C LEU A 73 -1.29 -12.81 -48.52
N ARG A 74 -1.22 -13.86 -49.34
CA ARG A 74 -2.30 -14.24 -50.25
C ARG A 74 -3.56 -14.70 -49.52
N LYS A 75 -3.44 -15.30 -48.34
CA LYS A 75 -4.59 -15.68 -47.51
C LYS A 75 -5.34 -14.46 -46.99
N VAL A 76 -4.62 -13.39 -46.64
CA VAL A 76 -5.18 -12.17 -46.06
C VAL A 76 -5.65 -11.18 -47.13
N LEU A 77 -4.82 -10.93 -48.14
CA LEU A 77 -5.05 -9.92 -49.19
C LEU A 77 -5.72 -10.46 -50.45
N GLY A 78 -5.91 -11.79 -50.52
CA GLY A 78 -6.39 -12.49 -51.69
C GLY A 78 -5.28 -13.01 -52.61
N PRO A 79 -5.56 -14.07 -53.39
CA PRO A 79 -4.55 -14.80 -54.16
C PRO A 79 -3.88 -13.96 -55.26
N LYS A 80 -4.54 -12.90 -55.71
CA LYS A 80 -4.05 -12.00 -56.76
C LYS A 80 -3.18 -10.86 -56.23
N ALA A 81 -3.03 -10.70 -54.91
CA ALA A 81 -2.31 -9.56 -54.35
C ALA A 81 -0.82 -9.56 -54.68
N LEU A 82 -0.24 -10.76 -54.81
CA LEU A 82 1.16 -10.98 -55.17
C LEU A 82 1.25 -11.91 -56.38
N ALA A 83 1.80 -11.44 -57.50
CA ALA A 83 2.11 -12.27 -58.66
C ALA A 83 3.49 -12.91 -58.50
N THR A 84 3.58 -14.21 -58.82
CA THR A 84 4.87 -14.90 -58.96
C THR A 84 5.32 -14.76 -60.41
N ILE A 85 6.51 -14.22 -60.64
CA ILE A 85 7.13 -14.15 -61.96
C ILE A 85 8.21 -15.24 -62.05
N PRO A 86 7.99 -16.31 -62.85
CA PRO A 86 8.90 -17.44 -62.93
C PRO A 86 10.34 -17.00 -63.21
N GLY A 87 11.29 -17.50 -62.40
CA GLY A 87 12.72 -17.21 -62.53
C GLY A 87 13.14 -15.78 -62.14
N ARG A 88 12.22 -14.90 -61.73
CA ARG A 88 12.53 -13.49 -61.43
C ARG A 88 12.16 -13.04 -60.02
N GLY A 89 11.06 -13.52 -59.44
CA GLY A 89 10.67 -13.17 -58.07
C GLY A 89 9.17 -12.87 -57.92
N TYR A 90 8.82 -11.88 -57.10
CA TYR A 90 7.44 -11.51 -56.80
C TYR A 90 7.15 -10.04 -57.13
N GLN A 91 5.91 -9.75 -57.48
CA GLN A 91 5.43 -8.38 -57.69
C GLN A 91 4.13 -8.15 -56.94
N PHE A 92 4.01 -6.99 -56.28
CA PHE A 92 2.75 -6.55 -55.69
C PHE A 92 1.83 -6.00 -56.79
N VAL A 93 0.61 -6.51 -56.88
CA VAL A 93 -0.27 -6.28 -58.05
C VAL A 93 -1.48 -5.41 -57.72
N LEU A 94 -1.84 -5.28 -56.44
CA LEU A 94 -2.95 -4.40 -56.08
C LEU A 94 -2.58 -2.94 -56.35
N THR A 95 -3.54 -2.16 -56.83
CA THR A 95 -3.35 -0.73 -57.04
C THR A 95 -3.17 -0.06 -55.68
N VAL A 96 -2.02 0.59 -55.48
CA VAL A 96 -1.69 1.27 -54.23
C VAL A 96 -1.83 2.77 -54.41
N GLU A 97 -2.62 3.37 -53.55
CA GLU A 97 -2.79 4.80 -53.42
C GLU A 97 -2.14 5.27 -52.12
N GLU A 98 -1.48 6.43 -52.16
CA GLU A 98 -1.07 7.10 -50.93
C GLU A 98 -2.33 7.59 -50.22
N TYR A 99 -2.55 7.08 -49.01
CA TYR A 99 -3.71 7.36 -48.20
C TYR A 99 -3.31 8.35 -47.11
N THR A 100 -3.71 9.60 -47.30
CA THR A 100 -3.73 10.59 -46.21
C THR A 100 -5.09 10.46 -45.54
N PRO A 101 -5.19 10.02 -44.28
CA PRO A 101 -6.49 9.90 -43.62
C PRO A 101 -7.17 11.27 -43.57
N VAL A 102 -8.31 11.40 -44.23
CA VAL A 102 -9.20 12.55 -44.10
C VAL A 102 -9.86 12.45 -42.72
N PRO A 103 -9.76 13.46 -41.85
CA PRO A 103 -10.45 13.45 -40.57
C PRO A 103 -11.96 13.48 -40.84
N VAL A 104 -12.63 12.35 -40.73
CA VAL A 104 -14.09 12.28 -40.69
C VAL A 104 -14.52 12.69 -39.28
N PRO A 105 -15.50 13.60 -39.12
CA PRO A 105 -16.03 13.90 -37.78
C PRO A 105 -16.70 12.63 -37.25
N ALA A 106 -16.16 12.09 -36.16
CA ALA A 106 -16.74 10.92 -35.51
C ALA A 106 -18.15 11.26 -34.99
N PRO A 107 -19.12 10.33 -35.08
CA PRO A 107 -20.27 10.38 -34.20
C PRO A 107 -19.76 10.39 -32.76
N ASP A 108 -20.43 11.14 -31.90
CA ASP A 108 -20.08 11.43 -30.52
C ASP A 108 -19.84 10.16 -29.66
N THR A 109 -18.69 9.54 -29.84
CA THR A 109 -18.06 8.68 -28.86
C THR A 109 -17.14 9.61 -28.09
N GLY A 110 -17.67 10.13 -26.98
CA GLY A 110 -16.97 11.08 -26.11
C GLY A 110 -15.50 10.72 -25.98
N LYS A 111 -14.64 11.74 -26.12
CA LYS A 111 -13.19 11.66 -25.93
C LYS A 111 -12.83 10.61 -24.87
N ARG A 112 -12.41 9.42 -25.27
CA ARG A 112 -11.42 8.70 -24.48
C ARG A 112 -10.12 9.42 -24.78
N GLU A 113 -9.85 10.45 -23.99
CA GLU A 113 -8.48 10.71 -23.56
C GLU A 113 -7.83 9.34 -23.35
N THR A 114 -6.62 9.12 -23.84
CA THR A 114 -5.85 7.93 -23.47
C THR A 114 -5.71 7.97 -21.96
N ALA A 115 -6.67 7.35 -21.26
CA ALA A 115 -6.81 7.46 -19.83
C ALA A 115 -5.56 6.84 -19.25
N VAL A 116 -4.80 7.64 -18.50
CA VAL A 116 -3.66 7.18 -17.71
C VAL A 116 -4.09 5.89 -17.01
N PRO A 117 -3.40 4.76 -17.23
CA PRO A 117 -3.80 3.50 -16.62
C PRO A 117 -3.96 3.67 -15.12
N ARG A 118 -5.20 3.54 -14.64
CA ARG A 118 -5.50 3.51 -13.22
C ARG A 118 -5.42 2.08 -12.73
N VAL A 119 -4.50 1.82 -11.81
CA VAL A 119 -4.10 0.47 -11.37
C VAL A 119 -4.36 0.32 -9.89
N LEU A 120 -5.07 -0.74 -9.51
CA LEU A 120 -5.21 -1.19 -8.12
C LEU A 120 -4.34 -2.42 -7.93
N VAL A 121 -3.48 -2.45 -6.92
CA VAL A 121 -2.74 -3.66 -6.52
C VAL A 121 -3.41 -4.24 -5.29
N LEU A 122 -4.13 -5.35 -5.42
CA LEU A 122 -4.75 -6.00 -4.28
C LEU A 122 -3.69 -6.59 -3.34
N PRO A 123 -3.95 -6.64 -2.02
CA PRO A 123 -3.10 -7.36 -1.06
C PRO A 123 -2.84 -8.79 -1.52
N PHE A 124 -1.56 -9.13 -1.71
CA PHE A 124 -1.21 -10.47 -2.14
C PHE A 124 -1.57 -11.47 -1.04
N THR A 125 -2.22 -12.55 -1.44
CA THR A 125 -2.65 -13.58 -0.50
C THR A 125 -1.45 -14.37 0.03
N ASN A 126 -1.34 -14.50 1.35
CA ASN A 126 -0.36 -15.39 1.96
C ASN A 126 -0.81 -16.84 1.78
N THR A 127 0.00 -17.64 1.09
CA THR A 127 -0.21 -19.09 0.90
C THR A 127 0.91 -19.91 1.55
N SER A 128 1.66 -19.29 2.46
CA SER A 128 2.65 -19.93 3.31
C SER A 128 1.97 -20.86 4.33
N SER A 129 2.71 -21.85 4.83
CA SER A 129 2.20 -22.74 5.89
C SER A 129 2.13 -22.06 7.26
N ASP A 130 2.85 -20.95 7.42
CA ASP A 130 2.94 -20.15 8.63
C ASP A 130 2.12 -18.86 8.44
N PRO A 131 0.97 -18.72 9.13
CA PRO A 131 0.16 -17.51 9.10
C PRO A 131 0.92 -16.27 9.60
N ASP A 132 1.94 -16.45 10.45
CA ASP A 132 2.73 -15.35 11.00
C ASP A 132 3.59 -14.66 9.93
N GLN A 133 3.66 -15.18 8.70
CA GLN A 133 4.35 -14.55 7.56
C GLN A 133 3.49 -13.52 6.80
N GLU A 134 2.31 -13.19 7.31
CA GLU A 134 1.40 -12.23 6.66
C GLU A 134 2.04 -10.84 6.45
N TYR A 135 2.92 -10.42 7.37
CA TYR A 135 3.67 -9.17 7.25
C TYR A 135 4.52 -9.13 5.98
N PHE A 136 5.00 -10.30 5.52
CA PHE A 136 5.89 -10.41 4.37
C PHE A 136 5.13 -10.23 3.05
N SER A 137 3.94 -10.85 2.93
CA SER A 137 3.06 -10.63 1.77
C SER A 137 2.56 -9.19 1.70
N ASP A 138 2.28 -8.60 2.85
CA ASP A 138 1.89 -7.20 2.95
C ASP A 138 3.02 -6.28 2.48
N GLY A 139 4.23 -6.46 3.03
CA GLY A 139 5.41 -5.68 2.62
C GLY A 139 5.67 -5.70 1.12
N ILE A 140 5.63 -6.88 0.49
CA ILE A 140 5.78 -7.00 -0.98
C ILE A 140 4.69 -6.23 -1.73
N THR A 141 3.42 -6.34 -1.28
CA THR A 141 2.31 -5.62 -1.93
C THR A 141 2.54 -4.11 -1.87
N GLU A 142 2.95 -3.61 -0.71
CA GLU A 142 3.21 -2.19 -0.51
C GLU A 142 4.36 -1.67 -1.35
N ASP A 143 5.45 -2.44 -1.45
CA ASP A 143 6.61 -2.05 -2.23
C ASP A 143 6.25 -1.98 -3.72
N ILE A 144 5.45 -2.94 -4.22
CA ILE A 144 4.92 -2.89 -5.59
C ILE A 144 4.05 -1.64 -5.80
N ILE A 145 3.17 -1.29 -4.85
CA ILE A 145 2.36 -0.06 -4.93
C ILE A 145 3.25 1.18 -4.97
N THR A 146 4.27 1.22 -4.11
CA THR A 146 5.22 2.32 -3.99
C THR A 146 6.01 2.48 -5.29
N ASP A 147 6.54 1.39 -5.83
CA ASP A 147 7.33 1.42 -7.06
C ASP A 147 6.51 1.77 -8.29
N LEU A 148 5.30 1.24 -8.42
CA LEU A 148 4.39 1.63 -9.50
C LEU A 148 3.99 3.11 -9.39
N SER A 149 3.91 3.66 -8.17
CA SER A 149 3.60 5.08 -7.95
C SER A 149 4.72 6.02 -8.41
N LYS A 150 5.96 5.51 -8.52
CA LYS A 150 7.11 6.26 -9.08
C LYS A 150 7.02 6.42 -10.61
N VAL A 151 6.11 5.71 -11.28
CA VAL A 151 5.92 5.79 -12.74
C VAL A 151 4.88 6.86 -13.06
N ALA A 152 5.32 7.98 -13.64
CA ALA A 152 4.48 9.16 -13.86
C ALA A 152 3.32 8.89 -14.85
N ALA A 153 3.48 7.88 -15.69
CA ALA A 153 2.46 7.44 -16.65
C ALA A 153 1.39 6.51 -16.05
N LEU A 154 1.41 6.26 -14.73
CA LEU A 154 0.41 5.46 -14.03
C LEU A 154 -0.35 6.30 -13.01
N SER A 155 -1.61 5.92 -12.78
CA SER A 155 -2.39 6.38 -11.63
C SER A 155 -2.61 5.18 -10.71
N VAL A 156 -1.80 5.07 -9.66
CA VAL A 156 -1.87 3.94 -8.74
C VAL A 156 -2.86 4.26 -7.61
N VAL A 157 -3.75 3.32 -7.31
CA VAL A 157 -4.61 3.43 -6.13
C VAL A 157 -3.74 3.33 -4.88
N ALA A 158 -3.90 4.31 -3.99
CA ALA A 158 -3.14 4.38 -2.76
C ALA A 158 -3.25 3.07 -1.96
N ARG A 159 -2.11 2.66 -1.38
CA ARG A 159 -1.96 1.44 -0.57
C ARG A 159 -3.13 1.19 0.38
N ASN A 160 -3.46 2.21 1.13
CA ASN A 160 -4.47 2.18 2.15
C ASN A 160 -5.88 1.85 1.61
N THR A 161 -6.26 2.38 0.45
CA THR A 161 -7.48 1.97 -0.25
C THR A 161 -7.38 0.55 -0.80
N ALA A 162 -6.20 0.10 -1.22
CA ALA A 162 -6.03 -1.27 -1.68
C ALA A 162 -6.18 -2.30 -0.55
N PHE A 163 -5.66 -1.99 0.63
CA PHE A 163 -5.71 -2.88 1.78
C PHE A 163 -7.11 -3.03 2.40
N THR A 164 -8.10 -2.21 2.00
CA THR A 164 -9.52 -2.44 2.36
C THR A 164 -10.11 -3.72 1.73
N PHE A 165 -9.44 -4.27 0.72
CA PHE A 165 -9.84 -5.53 0.08
C PHE A 165 -9.21 -6.76 0.75
N LYS A 166 -8.36 -6.57 1.77
CA LYS A 166 -7.65 -7.67 2.43
C LYS A 166 -8.60 -8.70 3.04
N GLY A 167 -8.35 -9.98 2.73
CA GLY A 167 -9.14 -11.11 3.22
C GLY A 167 -10.58 -11.15 2.69
N ARG A 168 -10.90 -10.43 1.60
CA ARG A 168 -12.22 -10.44 0.96
C ARG A 168 -12.11 -11.02 -0.44
N ALA A 169 -13.18 -11.69 -0.88
CA ALA A 169 -13.33 -12.01 -2.30
C ALA A 169 -13.64 -10.72 -3.07
N VAL A 170 -12.85 -10.43 -4.10
CA VAL A 170 -13.00 -9.22 -4.92
C VAL A 170 -13.56 -9.60 -6.29
N ASP A 171 -14.67 -8.97 -6.66
CA ASP A 171 -15.11 -8.97 -8.06
C ASP A 171 -14.37 -7.85 -8.79
N VAL A 172 -13.38 -8.23 -9.59
CA VAL A 172 -12.53 -7.29 -10.33
C VAL A 172 -13.35 -6.39 -11.26
N ALA A 173 -14.36 -6.93 -11.95
CA ALA A 173 -15.14 -6.18 -12.92
C ALA A 173 -16.08 -5.17 -12.24
N GLN A 174 -16.65 -5.55 -11.09
CA GLN A 174 -17.42 -4.62 -10.27
C GLN A 174 -16.52 -3.53 -9.68
N THR A 175 -15.42 -3.92 -9.04
CA THR A 175 -14.47 -3.00 -8.39
C THR A 175 -13.87 -2.01 -9.39
N ALA A 176 -13.54 -2.48 -10.61
CA ALA A 176 -13.04 -1.63 -11.67
C ALA A 176 -14.07 -0.59 -12.14
N ARG A 177 -15.36 -0.93 -12.18
CA ARG A 177 -16.41 0.04 -12.49
C ARG A 177 -16.57 1.06 -11.37
N ASP A 178 -16.64 0.60 -10.12
CA ASP A 178 -16.89 1.46 -8.96
C ASP A 178 -15.75 2.45 -8.69
N MET A 179 -14.51 2.02 -8.93
CA MET A 179 -13.30 2.82 -8.69
C MET A 179 -12.69 3.41 -9.97
N ASN A 180 -13.34 3.23 -11.13
CA ASN A 180 -12.86 3.65 -12.44
C ASN A 180 -11.43 3.13 -12.74
N LEU A 181 -11.18 1.86 -12.47
CA LEU A 181 -9.90 1.20 -12.68
C LEU A 181 -9.79 0.69 -14.11
N THR A 182 -8.60 0.85 -14.68
CA THR A 182 -8.27 0.21 -15.96
C THR A 182 -7.80 -1.22 -15.76
N HIS A 183 -7.03 -1.45 -14.69
CA HIS A 183 -6.43 -2.75 -14.40
C HIS A 183 -6.37 -3.00 -12.89
N VAL A 184 -6.35 -4.29 -12.54
CA VAL A 184 -6.14 -4.78 -11.18
C VAL A 184 -4.97 -5.76 -11.19
N VAL A 185 -4.01 -5.56 -10.29
CA VAL A 185 -2.94 -6.53 -10.02
C VAL A 185 -3.40 -7.40 -8.85
N GLU A 186 -3.34 -8.71 -9.05
CA GLU A 186 -3.63 -9.70 -8.02
C GLU A 186 -2.45 -10.64 -7.86
N GLY A 187 -2.31 -11.26 -6.69
CA GLY A 187 -1.22 -12.18 -6.48
C GLY A 187 -1.30 -13.00 -5.21
N SER A 188 -0.32 -13.88 -5.09
CA SER A 188 -0.06 -14.67 -3.89
C SER A 188 1.42 -14.78 -3.60
N VAL A 189 1.77 -14.75 -2.32
CA VAL A 189 3.13 -14.96 -1.83
C VAL A 189 3.15 -16.25 -1.03
N ARG A 190 4.20 -17.05 -1.24
CA ARG A 190 4.53 -18.21 -0.42
C ARG A 190 5.99 -18.16 -0.03
N LYS A 191 6.25 -18.05 1.26
CA LYS A 191 7.60 -18.15 1.84
C LYS A 191 7.77 -19.52 2.49
N SER A 192 8.91 -20.16 2.23
CA SER A 192 9.26 -21.46 2.81
C SER A 192 10.75 -21.47 3.12
N GLY A 193 11.10 -21.12 4.36
CA GLY A 193 12.47 -20.82 4.74
C GLY A 193 13.01 -19.68 3.87
N ASN A 194 14.12 -19.93 3.17
CA ASN A 194 14.79 -18.94 2.33
C ASN A 194 14.24 -18.85 0.89
N ARG A 195 13.24 -19.65 0.53
CA ARG A 195 12.66 -19.66 -0.83
C ARG A 195 11.34 -18.90 -0.85
N ILE A 196 11.18 -18.06 -1.86
CA ILE A 196 9.98 -17.26 -2.10
C ILE A 196 9.39 -17.63 -3.44
N ARG A 197 8.07 -17.82 -3.44
CA ARG A 197 7.28 -17.93 -4.65
C ARG A 197 6.22 -16.85 -4.67
N ILE A 198 6.22 -16.05 -5.74
CA ILE A 198 5.22 -15.01 -5.99
C ILE A 198 4.49 -15.38 -7.27
N ASN A 199 3.16 -15.44 -7.22
CA ASN A 199 2.34 -15.42 -8.42
C ASN A 199 1.73 -14.03 -8.53
N ALA A 200 1.87 -13.39 -9.68
CA ALA A 200 1.28 -12.09 -9.94
C ALA A 200 0.53 -12.14 -11.28
N GLN A 201 -0.62 -11.48 -11.33
CA GLN A 201 -1.41 -11.33 -12.54
C GLN A 201 -1.94 -9.91 -12.67
N LEU A 202 -2.03 -9.44 -13.90
CA LEU A 202 -2.64 -8.17 -14.27
C LEU A 202 -3.93 -8.48 -15.01
N VAL A 203 -5.05 -7.97 -14.49
CA VAL A 203 -6.39 -8.20 -14.99
C VAL A 203 -6.94 -6.90 -15.57
N GLU A 204 -7.50 -6.95 -16.78
CA GLU A 204 -8.19 -5.80 -17.37
C GLU A 204 -9.54 -5.58 -16.69
N GLY A 205 -9.76 -4.38 -16.14
CA GLY A 205 -10.91 -4.09 -15.28
C GLY A 205 -12.27 -4.18 -15.97
N ALA A 206 -12.37 -3.79 -17.25
CA ALA A 206 -13.64 -3.77 -17.98
C ALA A 206 -14.15 -5.18 -18.34
N ALA A 207 -13.23 -6.11 -18.61
CA ALA A 207 -13.53 -7.46 -19.09
C ALA A 207 -13.31 -8.55 -18.03
N GLY A 208 -12.56 -8.24 -16.96
CA GLY A 208 -12.22 -9.18 -15.90
C GLY A 208 -11.27 -10.30 -16.33
N HIS A 209 -10.63 -10.21 -17.50
CA HIS A 209 -9.71 -11.23 -17.99
C HIS A 209 -8.24 -10.88 -17.68
N PRO A 210 -7.42 -11.87 -17.30
CA PRO A 210 -5.97 -11.67 -17.17
C PRO A 210 -5.35 -11.27 -18.51
N VAL A 211 -4.59 -10.19 -18.54
CA VAL A 211 -3.78 -9.75 -19.68
C VAL A 211 -2.31 -10.17 -19.55
N TRP A 212 -1.87 -10.42 -18.31
CA TRP A 212 -0.56 -10.98 -18.00
C TRP A 212 -0.66 -11.79 -16.71
N ALA A 213 0.09 -12.88 -16.62
CA ALA A 213 0.26 -13.64 -15.40
C ALA A 213 1.64 -14.29 -15.43
N GLU A 214 2.35 -14.21 -14.32
CA GLU A 214 3.68 -14.77 -14.18
C GLU A 214 3.91 -15.34 -12.79
N ARG A 215 4.80 -16.33 -12.74
CA ARG A 215 5.24 -16.96 -11.51
C ARG A 215 6.73 -16.74 -11.35
N PHE A 216 7.09 -16.21 -10.20
CA PHE A 216 8.46 -15.98 -9.78
C PHE A 216 8.82 -16.95 -8.66
N ASP A 217 10.01 -17.56 -8.77
CA ASP A 217 10.53 -18.53 -7.80
C ASP A 217 12.02 -18.24 -7.59
N ARG A 218 12.33 -17.64 -6.44
CA ARG A 218 13.65 -17.07 -6.12
C ARG A 218 14.05 -17.35 -4.68
N ASP A 219 15.32 -17.07 -4.39
CA ASP A 219 15.81 -17.01 -3.04
C ASP A 219 15.46 -15.65 -2.40
N LEU A 220 15.27 -15.60 -1.08
CA LEU A 220 15.01 -14.37 -0.34
C LEU A 220 16.16 -13.37 -0.48
N THR A 221 17.39 -13.84 -0.72
CA THR A 221 18.52 -12.95 -0.99
C THR A 221 18.30 -12.08 -2.23
N ASP A 222 17.47 -12.54 -3.16
CA ASP A 222 17.16 -11.86 -4.41
C ASP A 222 15.84 -11.05 -4.31
N ILE A 223 15.32 -10.79 -3.10
CA ILE A 223 13.99 -10.18 -2.91
C ILE A 223 13.83 -8.85 -3.64
N PHE A 224 14.84 -8.00 -3.61
CA PHE A 224 14.71 -6.69 -4.23
C PHE A 224 14.80 -6.76 -5.76
N ASP A 225 15.68 -7.61 -6.30
CA ASP A 225 15.73 -7.88 -7.74
C ASP A 225 14.40 -8.49 -8.23
N LEU A 226 13.77 -9.32 -7.39
CA LEU A 226 12.46 -9.89 -7.64
C LEU A 226 11.36 -8.81 -7.64
N GLN A 227 11.37 -7.87 -6.69
CA GLN A 227 10.43 -6.75 -6.65
C GLN A 227 10.58 -5.86 -7.89
N ASP A 228 11.81 -5.48 -8.24
CA ASP A 228 12.12 -4.71 -9.45
C ASP A 228 11.58 -5.42 -10.70
N GLN A 229 11.83 -6.73 -10.80
CA GLN A 229 11.36 -7.55 -11.92
C GLN A 229 9.83 -7.58 -12.02
N ILE A 230 9.12 -7.70 -10.89
CA ILE A 230 7.65 -7.71 -10.87
C ILE A 230 7.11 -6.36 -11.34
N THR A 231 7.61 -5.25 -10.79
CA THR A 231 7.18 -3.90 -11.16
C THR A 231 7.43 -3.65 -12.65
N GLU A 232 8.62 -3.98 -13.17
CA GLU A 232 8.94 -3.82 -14.59
C GLU A 232 8.06 -4.69 -15.49
N ALA A 233 7.75 -5.92 -15.08
CA ALA A 233 6.85 -6.80 -15.82
C ALA A 233 5.42 -6.25 -15.87
N ILE A 234 4.91 -5.69 -14.76
CA ILE A 234 3.59 -5.04 -14.71
C ILE A 234 3.57 -3.81 -15.64
N VAL A 235 4.58 -2.95 -15.58
CA VAL A 235 4.68 -1.75 -16.45
C VAL A 235 4.74 -2.14 -17.93
N ALA A 236 5.49 -3.19 -18.27
CA ALA A 236 5.58 -3.72 -19.62
C ALA A 236 4.23 -4.31 -20.09
N ALA A 237 3.52 -5.04 -19.23
CA ALA A 237 2.20 -5.60 -19.53
C ALA A 237 1.14 -4.52 -19.74
N LEU A 238 1.24 -3.39 -19.03
CA LEU A 238 0.43 -2.19 -19.24
C LEU A 238 0.79 -1.42 -20.52
N LYS A 239 1.82 -1.87 -21.26
CA LYS A 239 2.37 -1.21 -22.45
C LYS A 239 2.83 0.24 -22.16
N VAL A 240 3.24 0.50 -20.92
CA VAL A 240 3.79 1.78 -20.49
C VAL A 240 5.32 1.73 -20.63
N ARG A 241 5.92 2.82 -21.12
CA ARG A 241 7.37 2.92 -21.28
C ARG A 241 7.97 3.51 -20.01
N LEU A 242 8.78 2.71 -19.31
CA LEU A 242 9.58 3.18 -18.18
C LEU A 242 10.77 4.03 -18.67
N VAL A 243 10.90 5.26 -18.18
CA VAL A 243 12.08 6.08 -18.49
C VAL A 243 13.25 5.80 -17.53
N PRO A 244 14.51 6.08 -17.91
CA PRO A 244 15.67 5.75 -17.07
C PRO A 244 15.71 6.41 -15.69
N SER A 245 15.03 7.55 -15.49
CA SER A 245 14.89 8.18 -14.17
C SER A 245 13.92 7.42 -13.27
N GLU A 246 12.79 6.95 -13.81
CA GLU A 246 11.80 6.15 -13.07
C GLU A 246 12.40 4.78 -12.70
N ARG A 247 13.14 4.15 -13.62
CA ARG A 247 13.87 2.91 -13.32
C ARG A 247 14.82 3.06 -12.14
N ARG A 248 15.61 4.15 -12.12
CA ARG A 248 16.50 4.46 -10.99
C ARG A 248 15.74 4.76 -9.70
N ALA A 249 14.57 5.38 -9.80
CA ALA A 249 13.73 5.65 -8.64
C ALA A 249 13.13 4.35 -8.05
N ILE A 250 12.69 3.42 -8.89
CA ILE A 250 12.22 2.10 -8.46
C ILE A 250 13.34 1.35 -7.72
N GLN A 251 14.52 1.30 -8.34
CA GLN A 251 15.71 0.65 -7.76
C GLN A 251 16.30 1.38 -6.54
N SER A 252 15.89 2.61 -6.27
CA SER A 252 16.30 3.35 -5.08
C SER A 252 15.51 2.83 -3.89
N ARG A 253 16.18 2.06 -3.03
CA ARG A 253 15.58 1.42 -1.86
C ARG A 253 16.28 1.83 -0.55
N PRO A 254 15.53 1.84 0.56
CA PRO A 254 16.06 2.18 1.89
C PRO A 254 17.14 1.22 2.42
N THR A 255 17.17 -0.03 1.93
CA THR A 255 18.18 -1.02 2.29
C THR A 255 18.42 -1.98 1.11
N ASP A 256 19.65 -2.47 0.98
CA ASP A 256 20.05 -3.56 0.07
C ASP A 256 20.22 -4.90 0.82
N ASN A 257 19.93 -4.94 2.13
CA ASN A 257 20.11 -6.13 2.95
C ASN A 257 18.76 -6.85 3.21
N PRO A 258 18.54 -8.06 2.65
CA PRO A 258 17.29 -8.80 2.81
C PRO A 258 16.95 -9.18 4.26
N GLU A 259 17.97 -9.41 5.09
CA GLU A 259 17.78 -9.75 6.51
C GLU A 259 17.31 -8.52 7.30
N ALA A 260 17.94 -7.36 7.08
CA ALA A 260 17.52 -6.10 7.68
C ALA A 260 16.08 -5.72 7.24
N TYR A 261 15.76 -5.96 5.97
CA TYR A 261 14.41 -5.76 5.43
C TYR A 261 13.36 -6.68 6.09
N GLU A 262 13.63 -7.98 6.24
CA GLU A 262 12.70 -8.89 6.91
C GLU A 262 12.45 -8.45 8.36
N LEU A 263 13.51 -8.12 9.10
CA LEU A 263 13.40 -7.61 10.48
C LEU A 263 12.61 -6.31 10.55
N TYR A 264 12.82 -5.38 9.60
CA TYR A 264 12.05 -4.14 9.51
C TYR A 264 10.55 -4.41 9.29
N LEU A 265 10.18 -5.31 8.37
CA LEU A 265 8.78 -5.62 8.12
C LEU A 265 8.11 -6.26 9.35
N GLN A 266 8.82 -7.16 10.05
CA GLN A 266 8.33 -7.74 11.30
C GLN A 266 8.15 -6.65 12.38
N ALA A 267 9.13 -5.77 12.53
CA ALA A 267 9.05 -4.65 13.47
C ALA A 267 7.84 -3.77 13.18
N ARG A 268 7.58 -3.46 11.90
CA ARG A 268 6.47 -2.63 11.45
C ARG A 268 5.12 -3.29 11.72
N TYR A 269 5.01 -4.60 11.49
CA TYR A 269 3.82 -5.37 11.83
C TYR A 269 3.46 -5.24 13.32
N HIS A 270 4.44 -5.39 14.20
CA HIS A 270 4.22 -5.22 15.64
C HIS A 270 3.89 -3.77 16.01
N HIS A 271 4.60 -2.79 15.45
CA HIS A 271 4.40 -1.37 15.76
C HIS A 271 2.93 -0.90 15.65
N THR A 272 2.21 -1.37 14.63
CA THR A 272 0.81 -0.95 14.37
C THR A 272 -0.20 -1.32 15.47
N ARG A 273 0.16 -2.23 16.40
CA ARG A 273 -0.69 -2.63 17.53
C ARG A 273 -0.61 -1.69 18.74
N LEU A 274 0.41 -0.83 18.81
CA LEU A 274 0.51 0.29 19.76
C LEU A 274 0.35 -0.04 21.26
N ASP A 275 0.59 -1.28 21.67
CA ASP A 275 0.71 -1.69 23.08
C ASP A 275 2.17 -1.87 23.50
N ARG A 276 2.41 -1.99 24.81
CA ARG A 276 3.75 -2.04 25.38
C ARG A 276 4.55 -3.24 24.87
N GLN A 277 3.93 -4.43 24.80
CA GLN A 277 4.61 -5.64 24.37
C GLN A 277 5.03 -5.52 22.90
N ASN A 278 4.11 -5.06 22.05
CA ASN A 278 4.36 -4.89 20.62
C ASN A 278 5.37 -3.79 20.34
N PHE A 279 5.37 -2.67 21.08
CA PHE A 279 6.44 -1.69 20.97
C PHE A 279 7.80 -2.23 21.44
N ALA A 280 7.84 -3.10 22.45
CA ALA A 280 9.08 -3.76 22.90
C ALA A 280 9.65 -4.69 21.82
N ILE A 281 8.77 -5.47 21.19
CA ILE A 281 9.14 -6.35 20.08
C ILE A 281 9.62 -5.52 18.88
N ALA A 282 8.84 -4.51 18.48
CA ALA A 282 9.17 -3.63 17.36
C ALA A 282 10.51 -2.90 17.56
N SER A 283 10.76 -2.37 18.77
CA SER A 283 12.03 -1.71 19.09
C SER A 283 13.21 -2.66 18.96
N ARG A 284 13.09 -3.90 19.47
CA ARG A 284 14.17 -4.90 19.37
C ARG A 284 14.45 -5.30 17.93
N LEU A 285 13.40 -5.58 17.15
CA LEU A 285 13.52 -5.98 15.75
C LEU A 285 14.10 -4.85 14.90
N ALA A 286 13.66 -3.60 15.11
CA ALA A 286 14.23 -2.44 14.45
C ALA A 286 15.70 -2.24 14.82
N GLN A 287 16.08 -2.45 16.09
CA GLN A 287 17.48 -2.39 16.51
C GLN A 287 18.34 -3.47 15.84
N GLN A 288 17.83 -4.70 15.72
CA GLN A 288 18.52 -5.78 15.00
C GLN A 288 18.69 -5.47 13.51
N ALA A 289 17.67 -4.89 12.87
CA ALA A 289 17.79 -4.43 11.49
C ALA A 289 18.90 -3.38 11.34
N LEU A 290 19.03 -2.47 12.31
CA LEU A 290 20.03 -1.41 12.32
C LEU A 290 21.44 -1.87 12.70
N GLU A 291 21.58 -2.99 13.41
CA GLU A 291 22.88 -3.66 13.63
C GLU A 291 23.44 -4.23 12.31
N ILE A 292 22.54 -4.64 11.41
CA ILE A 292 22.89 -5.18 10.09
C ILE A 292 23.08 -4.05 9.07
N ASP A 293 22.16 -3.08 9.04
CA ASP A 293 22.19 -1.92 8.14
C ASP A 293 21.97 -0.61 8.91
N PRO A 294 23.04 0.05 9.36
CA PRO A 294 22.96 1.33 10.09
C PRO A 294 22.49 2.53 9.25
N GLU A 295 22.36 2.38 7.93
CA GLU A 295 21.91 3.44 7.01
C GLU A 295 20.42 3.30 6.64
N TYR A 296 19.71 2.31 7.21
CA TYR A 296 18.29 2.08 6.98
C TYR A 296 17.42 3.13 7.69
N ASP A 297 17.12 4.23 7.00
CA ASP A 297 16.38 5.40 7.49
C ASP A 297 14.98 5.07 8.06
N LEU A 298 14.20 4.22 7.38
CA LEU A 298 12.89 3.76 7.84
C LEU A 298 12.98 2.95 9.14
N ALA A 299 14.02 2.12 9.31
CA ALA A 299 14.22 1.37 10.55
C ALA A 299 14.54 2.30 11.72
N TRP A 300 15.33 3.37 11.50
CA TRP A 300 15.55 4.41 12.50
C TRP A 300 14.26 5.15 12.88
N ALA A 301 13.41 5.50 11.90
CA ALA A 301 12.13 6.14 12.16
C ALA A 301 11.20 5.22 12.98
N LEU A 302 11.12 3.94 12.62
CA LEU A 302 10.32 2.95 13.33
C LEU A 302 10.81 2.71 14.77
N LEU A 303 12.14 2.65 14.96
CA LEU A 303 12.74 2.55 16.29
C LEU A 303 12.34 3.75 17.16
N ALA A 304 12.40 4.97 16.60
CA ALA A 304 12.03 6.18 17.32
C ALA A 304 10.56 6.16 17.79
N ILE A 305 9.63 5.77 16.90
CA ILE A 305 8.21 5.67 17.26
C ILE A 305 8.01 4.59 18.34
N SER A 306 8.66 3.44 18.20
CA SER A 306 8.53 2.32 19.13
C SER A 306 9.11 2.65 20.51
N GLN A 307 10.27 3.31 20.57
CA GLN A 307 10.86 3.81 21.81
C GLN A 307 9.96 4.87 22.46
N THR A 308 9.38 5.80 21.69
CA THR A 308 8.43 6.80 22.22
C THR A 308 7.18 6.14 22.80
N GLY A 309 6.65 5.12 22.11
CA GLY A 309 5.52 4.32 22.59
C GLY A 309 5.83 3.62 23.92
N LEU A 310 6.99 2.96 24.02
CA LEU A 310 7.46 2.35 25.26
C LEU A 310 7.69 3.36 26.37
N PHE A 311 8.32 4.50 26.06
CA PHE A 311 8.54 5.59 26.99
C PHE A 311 7.23 6.04 27.62
N GLY A 312 6.17 6.19 26.82
CA GLY A 312 4.85 6.55 27.35
C GLY A 312 4.20 5.45 28.21
N LEU A 313 4.41 4.17 27.87
CA LEU A 313 3.72 3.03 28.50
C LEU A 313 4.53 2.31 29.59
N SER A 314 5.76 2.73 29.87
CA SER A 314 6.68 2.06 30.79
C SER A 314 7.69 3.04 31.37
N ALA A 315 8.51 2.59 32.34
CA ALA A 315 9.63 3.36 32.87
C ALA A 315 10.89 3.34 31.96
N SER A 316 10.73 3.21 30.64
CA SER A 316 11.85 3.23 29.69
C SER A 316 12.57 4.58 29.76
N ALA A 317 13.91 4.57 29.70
CA ALA A 317 14.71 5.80 29.61
C ALA A 317 14.85 6.29 28.16
N GLU A 318 14.63 5.41 27.18
CA GLU A 318 14.80 5.71 25.76
C GLU A 318 13.52 6.30 25.19
N HIS A 319 13.53 7.61 24.95
CA HIS A 319 12.38 8.36 24.44
C HIS A 319 12.39 8.54 22.90
N GLY A 320 13.32 7.91 22.17
CA GLY A 320 13.31 7.88 20.70
C GLY A 320 13.95 9.05 19.96
N LEU A 321 14.42 10.11 20.65
CA LEU A 321 14.92 11.33 19.98
C LEU A 321 16.16 11.07 19.13
N GLN A 322 17.13 10.32 19.65
CA GLN A 322 18.35 10.01 18.92
C GLN A 322 18.05 9.22 17.64
N ALA A 323 17.14 8.25 17.71
CA ALA A 323 16.71 7.46 16.57
C ALA A 323 16.02 8.35 15.50
N ALA A 324 15.12 9.25 15.93
CA ALA A 324 14.44 10.17 15.02
C ALA A 324 15.42 11.16 14.35
N GLU A 325 16.40 11.67 15.10
CA GLU A 325 17.44 12.55 14.54
C GLU A 325 18.35 11.81 13.57
N ARG A 326 18.66 10.54 13.85
CA ARG A 326 19.45 9.71 12.93
C ARG A 326 18.70 9.43 11.63
N ALA A 327 17.40 9.13 11.71
CA ALA A 327 16.55 8.94 10.53
C ALA A 327 16.55 10.19 9.63
N LEU A 328 16.34 11.38 10.21
CA LEU A 328 16.35 12.65 9.45
C LEU A 328 17.74 13.06 8.96
N ALA A 329 18.82 12.64 9.63
CA ALA A 329 20.18 12.87 9.15
C ALA A 329 20.50 12.05 7.90
N LEU A 330 19.90 10.86 7.78
CA LEU A 330 20.00 10.02 6.58
C LEU A 330 19.08 10.53 5.47
N ASN A 331 17.84 10.88 5.83
CA ASN A 331 16.83 11.34 4.88
C ASN A 331 15.97 12.49 5.46
N PRO A 332 16.33 13.76 5.17
CA PRO A 332 15.66 14.93 5.74
C PRO A 332 14.22 15.15 5.29
N ASP A 333 13.80 14.51 4.20
CA ASP A 333 12.47 14.61 3.58
C ASP A 333 11.68 13.30 3.70
N LEU A 334 12.08 12.39 4.60
CA LEU A 334 11.30 11.19 4.91
C LEU A 334 10.10 11.55 5.79
N SER A 335 8.88 11.40 5.26
CA SER A 335 7.63 11.70 5.96
C SER A 335 7.53 10.99 7.31
N GLU A 336 7.88 9.71 7.35
CA GLU A 336 7.83 8.85 8.52
C GLU A 336 8.81 9.30 9.58
N ALA A 337 10.03 9.72 9.20
CA ALA A 337 11.01 10.26 10.13
C ALA A 337 10.58 11.61 10.71
N LEU A 338 9.95 12.47 9.90
CA LEU A 338 9.39 13.74 10.37
C LEU A 338 8.24 13.50 11.37
N ALA A 339 7.31 12.59 11.06
CA ALA A 339 6.22 12.21 11.96
C ALA A 339 6.72 11.52 13.23
N ALA A 340 7.75 10.67 13.13
CA ALA A 340 8.40 10.05 14.27
C ALA A 340 9.03 11.09 15.19
N LYS A 341 9.79 12.05 14.65
CA LYS A 341 10.38 13.13 15.45
C LYS A 341 9.30 14.01 16.08
N ALA A 342 8.26 14.35 15.34
CA ALA A 342 7.12 15.10 15.87
C ALA A 342 6.47 14.36 17.06
N PHE A 343 6.28 13.04 16.94
CA PHE A 343 5.73 12.23 18.01
C PHE A 343 6.65 12.17 19.25
N VAL A 344 7.96 12.02 19.05
CA VAL A 344 8.96 12.11 20.14
C VAL A 344 8.85 13.46 20.86
N LEU A 345 8.85 14.57 20.10
CA LEU A 345 8.78 15.90 20.66
C LEU A 345 7.49 16.13 21.45
N ALA A 346 6.36 15.64 20.93
CA ALA A 346 5.09 15.67 21.65
C ALA A 346 5.14 14.86 22.97
N GLY A 347 5.77 13.68 22.96
CA GLY A 347 6.00 12.88 24.18
C GLY A 347 6.87 13.61 25.22
N LEU A 348 7.78 14.47 24.77
CA LEU A 348 8.61 15.35 25.60
C LEU A 348 7.92 16.69 25.95
N GLY A 349 6.67 16.89 25.56
CA GLY A 349 5.91 18.12 25.81
C GLY A 349 6.27 19.32 24.93
N ARG A 350 7.10 19.14 23.89
CA ARG A 350 7.51 20.17 22.92
C ARG A 350 6.52 20.26 21.76
N PHE A 351 5.28 20.66 22.07
CA PHE A 351 4.16 20.58 21.12
C PHE A 351 4.27 21.53 19.92
N ASP A 352 4.80 22.74 20.08
CA ASP A 352 4.91 23.70 18.97
C ASP A 352 5.81 23.14 17.86
N GLU A 353 7.00 22.66 18.22
CA GLU A 353 7.93 22.03 17.28
C GLU A 353 7.38 20.72 16.71
N ALA A 354 6.61 19.97 17.50
CA ALA A 354 5.93 18.76 17.01
C ALA A 354 4.93 19.08 15.90
N PHE A 355 4.13 20.15 16.05
CA PHE A 355 3.15 20.54 15.04
C PHE A 355 3.79 20.99 13.73
N GLU A 356 4.87 21.77 13.77
CA GLU A 356 5.61 22.16 12.55
C GLU A 356 6.09 20.93 11.76
N LEU A 357 6.61 19.92 12.46
CA LEU A 357 7.09 18.68 11.82
C LEU A 357 5.95 17.81 11.31
N HIS A 358 4.84 17.70 12.04
CA HIS A 358 3.64 16.98 11.59
C HIS A 358 3.04 17.61 10.33
N GLU A 359 2.95 18.95 10.26
CA GLU A 359 2.47 19.67 9.08
C GLU A 359 3.36 19.42 7.86
N ARG A 360 4.69 19.48 8.03
CA ARG A 360 5.64 19.17 6.94
C ARG A 360 5.55 17.70 6.52
N SER A 361 5.46 16.76 7.46
CA SER A 361 5.29 15.34 7.17
C SER A 361 4.02 15.06 6.35
N LEU A 362 2.89 15.67 6.75
CA LEU A 362 1.62 15.53 6.06
C LEU A 362 1.63 16.12 4.64
N GLN A 363 2.42 17.17 4.39
CA GLN A 363 2.59 17.73 3.04
C GLN A 363 3.34 16.76 2.11
N LEU A 364 4.28 15.98 2.65
CA LEU A 364 5.07 15.02 1.89
C LEU A 364 4.30 13.73 1.59
N ASP A 365 3.61 13.18 2.60
CA ASP A 365 2.70 12.04 2.41
C ASP A 365 1.35 12.26 3.11
N PRO A 366 0.38 12.89 2.41
CA PRO A 366 -0.95 13.11 2.94
C PRO A 366 -1.79 11.82 3.04
N ASN A 367 -1.35 10.69 2.51
CA ASN A 367 -2.10 9.43 2.56
C ASN A 367 -1.43 8.35 3.42
N SER A 368 -0.34 8.67 4.11
CA SER A 368 0.24 7.77 5.12
C SER A 368 -0.69 7.63 6.32
N TYR A 369 -0.91 6.38 6.73
CA TYR A 369 -1.67 6.05 7.93
C TYR A 369 -0.91 6.54 9.17
N ASP A 370 0.39 6.24 9.28
CA ASP A 370 1.21 6.56 10.45
C ASP A 370 1.34 8.08 10.64
N VAL A 371 1.56 8.83 9.56
CA VAL A 371 1.61 10.31 9.60
C VAL A 371 0.33 10.89 10.19
N ARG A 372 -0.83 10.42 9.70
CA ARG A 372 -2.13 10.90 10.20
C ARG A 372 -2.42 10.42 11.61
N PHE A 373 -2.11 9.17 11.92
CA PHE A 373 -2.34 8.62 13.24
C PHE A 373 -1.56 9.37 14.32
N LEU A 374 -0.26 9.59 14.10
CA LEU A 374 0.61 10.28 15.05
C LEU A 374 0.25 11.76 15.20
N TYR A 375 -0.12 12.44 14.10
CA TYR A 375 -0.59 13.83 14.17
C TYR A 375 -1.91 13.91 14.97
N GLY A 376 -2.89 13.05 14.67
CA GLY A 376 -4.14 12.98 15.44
C GLY A 376 -3.91 12.78 16.94
N ARG A 377 -2.92 11.94 17.30
CA ARG A 377 -2.53 11.73 18.69
C ARG A 377 -1.98 12.98 19.36
N THR A 378 -1.11 13.73 18.70
CA THR A 378 -0.60 15.01 19.22
C THR A 378 -1.71 16.07 19.33
N CYS A 379 -2.64 16.13 18.37
CA CYS A 379 -3.83 16.98 18.45
C CYS A 379 -4.69 16.64 19.67
N PHE A 380 -4.94 15.35 19.92
CA PHE A 380 -5.71 14.92 21.08
C PHE A 380 -5.04 15.30 22.41
N GLN A 381 -3.72 15.07 22.55
CA GLN A 381 -2.97 15.42 23.76
C GLN A 381 -3.05 16.91 24.12
N THR A 382 -3.22 17.76 23.12
CA THR A 382 -3.32 19.23 23.27
C THR A 382 -4.76 19.74 23.29
N GLY A 383 -5.76 18.85 23.29
CA GLY A 383 -7.19 19.22 23.32
C GLY A 383 -7.74 19.72 21.98
N ARG A 384 -6.99 19.63 20.88
CA ARG A 384 -7.41 19.97 19.51
C ARG A 384 -8.28 18.85 18.93
N HIS A 385 -9.42 18.57 19.57
CA HIS A 385 -10.26 17.39 19.29
C HIS A 385 -10.82 17.38 17.86
N GLU A 386 -11.19 18.53 17.31
CA GLU A 386 -11.73 18.65 15.94
C GLU A 386 -10.69 18.25 14.89
N GLU A 387 -9.44 18.66 15.09
CA GLU A 387 -8.33 18.30 14.21
C GLU A 387 -7.91 16.84 14.42
N ALA A 388 -7.94 16.34 15.65
CA ALA A 388 -7.74 14.92 15.93
C ALA A 388 -8.77 14.04 15.20
N ILE A 389 -10.05 14.46 15.14
CA ILE A 389 -11.09 13.79 14.36
C ILE A 389 -10.71 13.74 12.88
N LEU A 390 -10.33 14.88 12.28
CA LEU A 390 -9.94 14.95 10.87
C LEU A 390 -8.84 13.93 10.54
N HIS A 391 -7.80 13.85 11.38
CA HIS A 391 -6.67 12.96 11.14
C HIS A 391 -7.02 11.49 11.37
N TRP A 392 -7.69 11.16 12.47
CA TRP A 392 -8.02 9.77 12.80
C TRP A 392 -9.14 9.19 11.96
N GLU A 393 -10.15 9.96 11.55
CA GLU A 393 -11.12 9.48 10.55
C GLU A 393 -10.43 9.11 9.26
N ARG A 394 -9.53 9.98 8.79
CA ARG A 394 -8.78 9.70 7.58
C ARG A 394 -7.85 8.49 7.76
N ALA A 395 -7.21 8.32 8.91
CA ALA A 395 -6.44 7.11 9.22
C ALA A 395 -7.32 5.83 9.21
N THR A 396 -8.52 5.90 9.77
CA THR A 396 -9.50 4.80 9.78
C THR A 396 -10.04 4.47 8.38
N GLU A 397 -10.19 5.45 7.49
CA GLU A 397 -10.51 5.24 6.07
C GLU A 397 -9.36 4.57 5.31
N LEU A 398 -8.13 4.86 5.74
CA LEU A 398 -6.92 4.36 5.12
C LEU A 398 -6.59 2.91 5.54
N SER A 399 -7.14 2.41 6.64
CA SER A 399 -6.93 1.02 7.06
C SER A 399 -8.20 0.43 7.63
N GLU A 400 -8.73 -0.62 6.99
CA GLU A 400 -9.87 -1.35 7.52
C GLU A 400 -9.52 -2.25 8.72
N ALA A 401 -8.25 -2.65 8.84
CA ALA A 401 -7.76 -3.41 9.98
C ALA A 401 -7.40 -2.52 11.18
N ASP A 402 -7.46 -1.19 11.01
CA ASP A 402 -7.18 -0.23 12.08
C ASP A 402 -8.17 -0.40 13.24
N LEU A 403 -7.63 -0.70 14.41
CA LEU A 403 -8.34 -0.66 15.68
C LEU A 403 -8.02 0.62 16.46
N ALA A 404 -6.84 1.20 16.22
CA ALA A 404 -6.30 2.31 16.99
C ALA A 404 -7.06 3.60 16.69
N ALA A 405 -6.97 4.12 15.47
CA ALA A 405 -7.55 5.42 15.13
C ALA A 405 -9.07 5.41 15.34
N SER A 406 -9.72 4.30 15.00
CA SER A 406 -11.15 4.08 15.24
C SER A 406 -11.51 4.10 16.73
N SER A 407 -10.71 3.50 17.63
CA SER A 407 -10.98 3.61 19.07
C SER A 407 -10.78 5.03 19.59
N HIS A 408 -9.69 5.69 19.17
CA HIS A 408 -9.31 7.02 19.65
C HIS A 408 -10.26 8.14 19.19
N VAL A 409 -10.76 8.08 17.96
CA VAL A 409 -11.69 9.10 17.45
C VAL A 409 -13.00 9.15 18.24
N ALA A 410 -13.43 8.03 18.85
CA ALA A 410 -14.60 7.99 19.71
C ALA A 410 -14.45 8.90 20.94
N MET A 411 -13.24 9.05 21.49
CA MET A 411 -12.96 9.96 22.61
C MET A 411 -13.14 11.42 22.17
N CYS A 412 -12.65 11.79 20.98
CA CYS A 412 -12.86 13.14 20.44
C CYS A 412 -14.32 13.42 20.12
N TYR A 413 -15.06 12.42 19.61
CA TYR A 413 -16.49 12.57 19.38
C TYR A 413 -17.27 12.84 20.65
N LYS A 414 -16.91 12.18 21.74
CA LYS A 414 -17.49 12.47 23.05
C LYS A 414 -17.12 13.87 23.54
N ALA A 415 -15.85 14.27 23.43
CA ALA A 415 -15.39 15.61 23.83
C ALA A 415 -16.09 16.74 23.06
N THR A 416 -16.44 16.50 21.79
CA THR A 416 -17.15 17.45 20.91
C THR A 416 -18.68 17.29 20.94
N GLY A 417 -19.22 16.44 21.84
CA GLY A 417 -20.67 16.26 22.02
C GLY A 417 -21.39 15.45 20.93
N GLN A 418 -20.65 14.80 20.03
CA GLN A 418 -21.18 13.99 18.91
C GLN A 418 -21.49 12.55 19.34
N LEU A 419 -22.43 12.38 20.28
CA LEU A 419 -22.71 11.08 20.93
C LEU A 419 -23.14 9.97 19.96
N GLU A 420 -23.90 10.29 18.91
CA GLU A 420 -24.31 9.31 17.89
C GLU A 420 -23.09 8.68 17.19
N LYS A 421 -22.07 9.50 16.90
CA LYS A 421 -20.83 9.04 16.29
C LYS A 421 -19.96 8.22 17.22
N VAL A 422 -20.04 8.45 18.54
CA VAL A 422 -19.38 7.59 19.53
C VAL A 422 -19.91 6.16 19.42
N LEU A 423 -21.24 6.00 19.37
CA LEU A 423 -21.87 4.68 19.28
C LEU A 423 -21.62 4.00 17.94
N ASP A 424 -21.69 4.74 16.82
CA ASP A 424 -21.35 4.22 15.50
C ASP A 424 -19.91 3.71 15.44
N THR A 425 -18.97 4.53 15.91
CA THR A 425 -17.54 4.19 15.92
C THR A 425 -17.28 2.99 16.83
N ALA A 426 -17.89 2.94 18.03
CA ALA A 426 -17.76 1.79 18.93
C ALA A 426 -18.26 0.49 18.28
N ARG A 427 -19.37 0.52 17.52
CA ARG A 427 -19.85 -0.65 16.76
C ARG A 427 -18.85 -1.08 15.70
N ARG A 428 -18.33 -0.14 14.91
CA ARG A 428 -17.33 -0.43 13.86
C ARG A 428 -16.05 -1.02 14.45
N THR A 429 -15.54 -0.43 15.53
CA THR A 429 -14.37 -0.92 16.27
C THR A 429 -14.60 -2.34 16.82
N LEU A 430 -15.78 -2.62 17.38
CA LEU A 430 -16.11 -3.96 17.89
C LEU A 430 -16.12 -5.01 16.77
N VAL A 431 -16.73 -4.71 15.62
CA VAL A 431 -16.74 -5.62 14.45
C VAL A 431 -15.32 -5.91 13.98
N ARG A 432 -14.45 -4.90 13.92
CA ARG A 432 -13.05 -5.07 13.54
C ARG A 432 -12.31 -5.93 14.57
N ALA A 433 -12.50 -5.69 15.86
CA ALA A 433 -11.88 -6.47 16.93
C ALA A 433 -12.33 -7.93 16.92
N GLU A 434 -13.63 -8.20 16.73
CA GLU A 434 -14.17 -9.57 16.61
C GLU A 434 -13.58 -10.32 15.41
N ARG A 435 -13.34 -9.64 14.29
CA ARG A 435 -12.67 -10.24 13.12
C ARG A 435 -11.25 -10.67 13.45
N VAL A 436 -10.45 -9.80 14.09
CA VAL A 436 -9.09 -10.15 14.53
C VAL A 436 -9.12 -11.33 15.51
N LEU A 437 -10.06 -11.33 16.45
CA LEU A 437 -10.20 -12.40 17.45
C LEU A 437 -10.70 -13.73 16.89
N ALA A 438 -11.35 -13.73 15.71
CA ALA A 438 -11.72 -14.95 15.01
C ALA A 438 -10.49 -15.66 14.43
N GLU A 439 -9.45 -14.91 14.08
CA GLU A 439 -8.17 -15.42 13.56
C GLU A 439 -7.19 -15.71 14.71
N ASN A 440 -7.08 -14.80 15.68
CA ASN A 440 -6.25 -14.93 16.87
C ASN A 440 -7.04 -14.59 18.14
N SER A 441 -7.62 -15.61 18.77
CA SER A 441 -8.50 -15.45 19.95
C SER A 441 -7.83 -14.88 21.21
N SER A 442 -6.50 -14.82 21.24
CA SER A 442 -5.67 -14.30 22.32
C SER A 442 -4.97 -12.99 21.96
N ASP A 443 -5.39 -12.29 20.91
CA ASP A 443 -4.83 -10.97 20.58
C ASP A 443 -5.23 -9.94 21.67
N SER A 444 -4.26 -9.59 22.53
CA SER A 444 -4.47 -8.67 23.65
C SER A 444 -4.98 -7.30 23.20
N TYR A 445 -4.47 -6.81 22.07
CA TYR A 445 -4.80 -5.49 21.56
C TYR A 445 -6.24 -5.42 21.05
N ALA A 446 -6.68 -6.45 20.30
CA ALA A 446 -8.07 -6.57 19.87
C ALA A 446 -9.02 -6.74 21.07
N LEU A 447 -8.62 -7.51 22.10
CA LEU A 447 -9.41 -7.66 23.32
C LEU A 447 -9.60 -6.32 24.04
N ILE A 448 -8.54 -5.56 24.34
CA ILE A 448 -8.66 -4.30 25.10
C ILE A 448 -9.38 -3.20 24.31
N THR A 449 -9.18 -3.16 23.00
CA THR A 449 -9.92 -2.25 22.12
C THR A 449 -11.42 -2.62 22.09
N GLY A 450 -11.73 -3.91 22.07
CA GLY A 450 -13.09 -4.42 22.19
C GLY A 450 -13.74 -4.11 23.55
N VAL A 451 -13.01 -4.22 24.66
CA VAL A 451 -13.46 -3.81 26.00
C VAL A 451 -13.91 -2.34 25.99
N SER A 452 -13.08 -1.47 25.42
CA SER A 452 -13.38 -0.03 25.32
C SER A 452 -14.64 0.24 24.47
N ALA A 453 -14.78 -0.49 23.35
CA ALA A 453 -15.96 -0.39 22.48
C ALA A 453 -17.24 -0.91 23.16
N LEU A 454 -17.19 -2.07 23.82
CA LEU A 454 -18.32 -2.67 24.54
C LEU A 454 -18.80 -1.77 25.69
N ALA A 455 -17.88 -1.15 26.42
CA ALA A 455 -18.21 -0.21 27.50
C ALA A 455 -18.96 1.02 26.96
N LYS A 456 -18.51 1.59 25.84
CA LYS A 456 -19.20 2.70 25.16
C LYS A 456 -20.59 2.31 24.63
N LEU A 457 -20.80 1.03 24.30
CA LEU A 457 -22.10 0.49 23.91
C LEU A 457 -22.99 0.11 25.10
N GLY A 458 -22.48 0.18 26.33
CA GLY A 458 -23.20 -0.17 27.56
C GLY A 458 -23.32 -1.68 27.82
N ASP A 459 -22.55 -2.52 27.11
CA ASP A 459 -22.57 -3.97 27.31
C ASP A 459 -21.66 -4.38 28.48
N ALA A 460 -22.19 -4.21 29.70
CA ALA A 460 -21.42 -4.43 30.94
C ALA A 460 -20.91 -5.87 31.08
N GLU A 461 -21.72 -6.86 30.72
CA GLU A 461 -21.37 -8.28 30.83
C GLU A 461 -20.20 -8.64 29.92
N ARG A 462 -20.28 -8.31 28.63
CA ARG A 462 -19.19 -8.60 27.69
C ARG A 462 -17.95 -7.79 28.00
N THR A 463 -18.09 -6.54 28.45
CA THR A 463 -16.95 -5.70 28.88
C THR A 463 -16.16 -6.38 29.98
N LYS A 464 -16.82 -6.87 31.04
CA LYS A 464 -16.17 -7.58 32.15
C LYS A 464 -15.54 -8.90 31.70
N GLN A 465 -16.24 -9.67 30.87
CA GLN A 465 -15.72 -10.93 30.34
C GLN A 465 -14.45 -10.73 29.50
N TRP A 466 -14.44 -9.74 28.60
CA TRP A 466 -13.28 -9.45 27.76
C TRP A 466 -12.14 -8.82 28.57
N SER A 467 -12.45 -8.03 29.61
CA SER A 467 -11.46 -7.53 30.57
C SER A 467 -10.72 -8.66 31.28
N LEU A 468 -11.45 -9.70 31.73
CA LEU A 468 -10.84 -10.89 32.33
C LEU A 468 -10.00 -11.67 31.32
N ARG A 469 -10.46 -11.81 30.07
CA ARG A 469 -9.71 -12.48 29.01
C ARG A 469 -8.39 -11.77 28.71
N VAL A 470 -8.40 -10.45 28.53
CA VAL A 470 -7.16 -9.72 28.23
C VAL A 470 -6.19 -9.78 29.41
N LYS A 471 -6.68 -9.68 30.65
CA LYS A 471 -5.84 -9.87 31.85
C LYS A 471 -5.25 -11.27 31.98
N ALA A 472 -5.91 -12.29 31.44
CA ALA A 472 -5.36 -13.64 31.41
C ALA A 472 -4.23 -13.80 30.36
N VAL A 473 -4.24 -12.98 29.31
CA VAL A 473 -3.20 -13.00 28.26
C VAL A 473 -2.02 -12.10 28.64
N ASP A 474 -2.30 -10.88 29.11
CA ASP A 474 -1.28 -9.89 29.49
C ASP A 474 -1.64 -9.25 30.85
N PRO A 475 -1.27 -9.90 31.97
CA PRO A 475 -1.66 -9.46 33.31
C PRO A 475 -0.90 -8.22 33.80
N ASP A 476 0.28 -7.94 33.24
CA ASP A 476 1.23 -6.97 33.82
C ASP A 476 1.27 -5.63 33.07
N ASP A 477 0.50 -5.47 32.00
CA ASP A 477 0.48 -4.24 31.21
C ASP A 477 -0.37 -3.13 31.87
N PRO A 478 0.25 -2.03 32.33
CA PRO A 478 -0.48 -0.95 32.99
C PRO A 478 -1.40 -0.16 32.05
N SER A 479 -1.18 -0.21 30.73
CA SER A 479 -2.06 0.41 29.73
C SER A 479 -3.37 -0.36 29.57
N ILE A 480 -3.31 -1.69 29.69
CA ILE A 480 -4.50 -2.54 29.69
C ILE A 480 -5.32 -2.26 30.95
N ASP A 481 -4.67 -2.17 32.10
CA ASP A 481 -5.34 -1.82 33.36
C ASP A 481 -5.98 -0.42 33.31
N TYR A 482 -5.26 0.58 32.78
CA TYR A 482 -5.81 1.92 32.58
C TYR A 482 -7.08 1.91 31.70
N ASN A 483 -7.04 1.21 30.57
CA ASN A 483 -8.19 1.10 29.66
C ASN A 483 -9.36 0.31 30.28
N ILE A 484 -9.09 -0.72 31.08
CA ILE A 484 -10.11 -1.42 31.88
C ILE A 484 -10.73 -0.44 32.88
N ALA A 485 -9.93 0.39 33.56
CA ALA A 485 -10.45 1.39 34.49
C ALA A 485 -11.36 2.41 33.80
N CYS A 486 -10.98 2.88 32.61
CA CYS A 486 -11.82 3.75 31.77
C CYS A 486 -13.15 3.07 31.40
N ALA A 487 -13.10 1.79 30.98
CA ALA A 487 -14.28 1.00 30.69
C ALA A 487 -15.20 0.83 31.92
N MET A 488 -14.64 0.57 33.11
CA MET A 488 -15.40 0.47 34.36
C MET A 488 -16.03 1.81 34.74
N ALA A 489 -15.33 2.93 34.56
CA ALA A 489 -15.87 4.27 34.80
C ALA A 489 -17.08 4.58 33.91
N LEU A 490 -17.00 4.23 32.62
CA LEU A 490 -18.12 4.37 31.67
C LEU A 490 -19.36 3.55 32.06
N LEU A 491 -19.15 2.37 32.66
CA LEU A 491 -20.22 1.51 33.14
C LEU A 491 -20.78 1.91 34.52
N GLY A 492 -20.21 2.93 35.16
CA GLY A 492 -20.59 3.37 36.51
C GLY A 492 -20.01 2.51 37.64
N GLU A 493 -19.09 1.58 37.33
CA GLU A 493 -18.38 0.72 38.29
C GLU A 493 -17.24 1.51 38.97
N THR A 494 -17.64 2.55 39.71
CA THR A 494 -16.78 3.63 40.21
C THR A 494 -15.63 3.12 41.08
N GLU A 495 -15.91 2.24 42.06
CA GLU A 495 -14.88 1.73 42.96
C GLU A 495 -13.88 0.83 42.22
N THR A 496 -14.37 -0.05 41.32
CA THR A 496 -13.48 -0.90 40.51
C THR A 496 -12.59 -0.04 39.61
N ALA A 497 -13.12 1.03 39.01
CA ALA A 497 -12.30 1.95 38.22
C ALA A 497 -11.21 2.62 39.07
N LEU A 498 -11.54 3.11 40.26
CA LEU A 498 -10.57 3.76 41.16
C LEU A 498 -9.52 2.79 41.70
N ASP A 499 -9.92 1.57 42.08
CA ASP A 499 -9.00 0.51 42.51
C ASP A 499 -8.00 0.18 41.38
N THR A 500 -8.50 0.05 40.16
CA THR A 500 -7.67 -0.27 38.99
C THR A 500 -6.71 0.87 38.66
N LEU A 501 -7.15 2.14 38.75
CA LEU A 501 -6.28 3.31 38.54
C LEU A 501 -5.18 3.43 39.60
N GLU A 502 -5.50 3.14 40.86
CA GLU A 502 -4.54 3.20 41.96
C GLU A 502 -3.40 2.19 41.78
N ASP A 503 -3.68 1.03 41.18
CA ASP A 503 -2.67 0.02 40.85
C ASP A 503 -1.85 0.34 39.58
N CYS A 504 -2.49 0.90 38.54
CA CYS A 504 -1.83 1.09 37.24
C CYS A 504 -1.05 2.40 37.11
N LEU A 505 -1.53 3.52 37.66
CA LEU A 505 -0.87 4.83 37.52
C LEU A 505 0.55 4.89 38.12
N PRO A 506 0.91 4.14 39.18
CA PRO A 506 2.30 3.99 39.63
C PRO A 506 3.25 3.41 38.56
N ARG A 507 2.75 2.59 37.64
CA ARG A 507 3.54 1.81 36.68
C ARG A 507 3.69 2.45 35.30
N VAL A 508 2.95 3.51 35.00
CA VAL A 508 3.08 4.29 33.74
C VAL A 508 4.09 5.43 33.87
N ASP A 509 4.55 5.95 32.73
CA ASP A 509 5.33 7.19 32.69
C ASP A 509 4.46 8.40 33.08
N ALA A 510 4.95 9.15 34.06
CA ALA A 510 4.19 10.25 34.64
C ALA A 510 4.05 11.43 33.68
N VAL A 511 5.08 11.75 32.89
CA VAL A 511 5.06 12.91 31.99
C VAL A 511 3.97 12.73 30.94
N THR A 512 3.99 11.59 30.25
CA THR A 512 3.05 11.26 29.18
C THR A 512 1.62 11.11 29.71
N PHE A 513 1.42 10.33 30.78
CA PHE A 513 0.07 10.07 31.28
C PHE A 513 -0.55 11.26 32.00
N SER A 514 0.25 12.16 32.59
CA SER A 514 -0.29 13.38 33.21
C SER A 514 -0.98 14.31 32.22
N VAL A 515 -0.57 14.29 30.95
CA VAL A 515 -1.22 15.00 29.85
C VAL A 515 -2.43 14.21 29.36
N TRP A 516 -2.26 12.90 29.16
CA TRP A 516 -3.31 12.03 28.64
C TRP A 516 -4.58 12.01 29.52
N ILE A 517 -4.42 11.73 30.82
CA ILE A 517 -5.53 11.57 31.76
C ILE A 517 -6.40 12.83 31.91
N LYS A 518 -5.83 14.00 31.61
CA LYS A 518 -6.56 15.27 31.61
C LYS A 518 -7.56 15.34 30.47
N GLN A 519 -7.22 14.78 29.31
CA GLN A 519 -8.07 14.79 28.11
C GLN A 519 -9.02 13.58 28.02
N ASP A 520 -8.75 12.52 28.79
CA ASP A 520 -9.55 11.31 28.77
C ASP A 520 -10.93 11.51 29.42
N ASN A 521 -11.95 11.73 28.59
CA ASN A 521 -13.31 11.96 29.05
C ASN A 521 -14.05 10.68 29.47
N ASP A 522 -13.47 9.48 29.30
CA ASP A 522 -14.04 8.26 29.86
C ASP A 522 -14.03 8.26 31.39
N LEU A 523 -13.15 9.07 31.99
CA LEU A 523 -12.99 9.25 33.42
C LEU A 523 -13.80 10.43 33.99
N ASP A 524 -14.64 11.11 33.21
CA ASP A 524 -15.37 12.30 33.64
C ASP A 524 -16.20 12.08 34.90
N ALA A 525 -16.82 10.90 35.04
CA ALA A 525 -17.59 10.52 36.22
C ALA A 525 -16.75 10.45 37.53
N LEU A 526 -15.42 10.37 37.41
CA LEU A 526 -14.50 10.25 38.54
C LEU A 526 -13.87 11.60 38.93
N ARG A 527 -13.91 12.63 38.08
CA ARG A 527 -13.11 13.86 38.23
C ARG A 527 -13.34 14.62 39.54
N ASP A 528 -14.57 14.61 40.04
CA ASP A 528 -14.96 15.29 41.28
C ASP A 528 -14.68 14.46 42.55
N LEU A 529 -14.25 13.20 42.39
CA LEU A 529 -14.01 12.31 43.53
C LEU A 529 -12.65 12.62 44.17
N PRO A 530 -12.58 12.81 45.52
CA PRO A 530 -11.32 13.08 46.20
C PRO A 530 -10.24 12.01 46.00
N ARG A 531 -10.64 10.73 45.82
CA ARG A 531 -9.70 9.63 45.53
C ARG A 531 -9.04 9.82 44.17
N PHE A 532 -9.82 10.13 43.14
CA PHE A 532 -9.30 10.41 41.80
C PHE A 532 -8.38 11.64 41.78
N GLN A 533 -8.78 12.74 42.43
CA GLN A 533 -7.97 13.95 42.51
C GLN A 533 -6.61 13.71 43.16
N ARG A 534 -6.54 12.84 44.19
CA ARG A 534 -5.27 12.42 44.79
C ARG A 534 -4.41 11.63 43.81
N LEU A 535 -4.96 10.63 43.13
CA LEU A 535 -4.24 9.83 42.13
C LEU A 535 -3.65 10.71 41.01
N VAL A 536 -4.44 11.64 40.48
CA VAL A 536 -3.98 12.60 39.46
C VAL A 536 -2.96 13.59 40.04
N GLY A 537 -3.12 14.01 41.30
CA GLY A 537 -2.16 14.85 42.00
C GLY A 537 -0.79 14.19 42.11
N ASP A 538 -0.75 12.93 42.53
CA ASP A 538 0.48 12.13 42.67
C ASP A 538 1.16 11.92 41.30
N LEU A 539 0.36 11.64 40.26
CA LEU A 539 0.85 11.54 38.88
C LEU A 539 1.49 12.85 38.40
N ASN A 540 0.83 13.99 38.61
CA ASN A 540 1.38 15.30 38.23
C ASN A 540 2.65 15.64 39.02
N ALA A 541 2.72 15.29 40.31
CA ALA A 541 3.90 15.52 41.14
C ALA A 541 5.11 14.71 40.62
N ARG A 542 4.90 13.44 40.23
CA ARG A 542 5.93 12.61 39.58
C ARG A 542 6.37 13.20 38.24
N ALA A 543 5.43 13.69 37.43
CA ALA A 543 5.73 14.32 36.14
C ALA A 543 6.58 15.59 36.31
N ALA A 544 6.26 16.43 37.29
CA ALA A 544 7.04 17.62 37.62
C ALA A 544 8.45 17.26 38.11
N ALA A 545 8.59 16.21 38.92
CA ALA A 545 9.90 15.74 39.39
C ALA A 545 10.78 15.15 38.28
N ALA A 546 10.19 14.61 37.21
CA ALA A 546 10.92 14.07 36.06
C ALA A 546 11.37 15.15 35.06
N THR A 547 10.79 16.35 35.13
CA THR A 547 11.05 17.47 34.19
C THR A 547 11.85 18.62 34.83
N ALA A 548 12.08 18.56 36.14
CA ALA A 548 12.93 19.47 36.91
C ALA A 548 14.38 19.00 36.91
#